data_AF-A0A317JV07-F1
#
_entry.id   AF-A0A317JV07-F1
#
_cell.length_a   1.000
_cell.length_b   1.000
_cell.length_c   1.000
_cell.angle_alpha   90.00
_cell.angle_beta   90.00
_cell.angle_gamma   90.00
#
_symmetry.space_group_name_H-M   'P 1'
#
loop_
_entity.id
_entity.type
_entity.pdbx_description
1 polymer ?
#
loop_
_entity_poly.entity_id
_entity_poly.type
_entity_poly.pdbx_seq_one_letter_code
_entity_poly.pdbx_strand_id
1 'polypeptide(L)' 'MTGYPFSAVLGMADMRLALLLNAVSPAIGGVLVRGEKGTAKSTAVRALAALLPPVDLVAG' A
#
# COMPACT_ATOMS: atom_id res chain seq x y z
N MET A 1 -14.28 6.87 -6.58
CA MET A 1 -14.52 5.49 -6.11
C MET A 1 -13.99 5.36 -4.71
N THR A 2 -14.86 5.16 -3.72
CA THR A 2 -14.46 4.87 -2.34
C THR A 2 -13.89 3.45 -2.29
N GLY A 3 -12.56 3.34 -2.31
CA GLY A 3 -11.86 2.08 -2.10
C GLY A 3 -12.06 1.54 -0.69
N TYR A 4 -11.70 0.28 -0.46
CA TYR A 4 -11.69 -0.30 0.88
C TYR A 4 -10.72 0.49 1.78
N PRO A 5 -11.12 0.94 2.99
CA PRO A 5 -10.28 1.79 3.82
C PRO A 5 -9.04 1.04 4.32
N PHE A 6 -7.87 1.70 4.29
CA PHE A 6 -6.59 1.08 4.68
C PHE A 6 -6.60 0.56 6.12
N SER A 7 -7.26 1.30 7.02
CA SER A 7 -7.42 0.92 8.43
C SER A 7 -8.28 -0.32 8.64
N ALA A 8 -9.15 -0.69 7.70
CA ALA A 8 -10.01 -1.85 7.82
C ALA A 8 -9.35 -3.16 7.34
N VAL A 9 -8.14 -3.10 6.76
CA VAL A 9 -7.42 -4.31 6.36
C VAL A 9 -7.00 -5.07 7.62
N LEU A 10 -7.64 -6.20 7.88
CA LEU A 10 -7.37 -7.05 9.04
C LEU A 10 -6.23 -8.06 8.74
N GLY A 11 -5.43 -8.37 9.76
CA GLY A 11 -4.22 -9.18 9.62
C GLY A 11 -3.10 -8.42 8.90
N MET A 12 -1.91 -9.03 8.72
CA MET A 12 -0.82 -8.45 7.91
C MET A 12 -0.20 -7.15 8.47
N ALA A 13 0.10 -7.12 9.78
CA ALA A 13 0.72 -5.95 10.42
C ALA A 13 2.04 -5.54 9.75
N ASP A 14 2.89 -6.51 9.41
CA ASP A 14 4.19 -6.26 8.77
C ASP A 14 4.04 -5.64 7.38
N MET A 15 3.06 -6.08 6.60
CA MET A 15 2.77 -5.47 5.30
C MET A 15 2.33 -4.02 5.46
N ARG A 16 1.40 -3.75 6.39
CA ARG A 16 0.95 -2.37 6.65
C ARG A 16 2.12 -1.50 7.10
N LEU A 17 2.95 -2.00 8.00
CA LEU A 17 4.13 -1.28 8.48
C LEU A 17 5.11 -1.00 7.35
N ALA A 18 5.46 -2.00 6.54
CA ALA A 18 6.37 -1.83 5.41
C ALA A 18 5.86 -0.79 4.40
N LEU A 19 4.56 -0.81 4.10
CA LEU A 19 3.93 0.17 3.22
C LEU A 19 3.96 1.59 3.82
N LEU A 20 3.68 1.74 5.12
CA LEU A 20 3.76 3.04 5.80
C LEU A 20 5.20 3.57 5.84
N LEU A 21 6.18 2.72 6.15
CA LEU A 21 7.59 3.09 6.14
C LEU A 21 8.04 3.55 4.75
N ASN A 22 7.66 2.82 3.71
CA ASN A 22 7.97 3.20 2.33
C ASN A 22 7.29 4.52 1.92
N ALA A 23 6.05 4.77 2.38
CA ALA A 23 5.36 6.03 2.13
C ALA A 23 6.02 7.23 2.84
N VAL A 24 6.57 7.03 4.04
CA VAL A 24 7.30 8.06 4.80
C VAL A 24 8.70 8.31 4.22
N SER A 25 9.42 7.25 3.86
CA SER A 25 10.79 7.32 3.34
C SER A 25 10.97 6.39 2.13
N PRO A 26 10.73 6.91 0.91
CA PRO A 26 10.90 6.13 -0.33
C PRO A 26 12.32 5.57 -0.54
N ALA A 27 13.34 6.17 0.11
CA ALA A 27 14.74 5.72 0.07
C ALA A 27 14.95 4.30 0.64
N ILE A 28 13.98 3.76 1.39
CA ILE A 28 13.97 2.37 1.85
C ILE A 28 13.94 1.38 0.66
N GLY A 29 13.46 1.83 -0.51
CA GLY A 29 13.29 0.99 -1.69
C GLY A 29 11.94 0.26 -1.68
N GLY A 30 11.72 -0.62 -2.65
CA GLY A 30 10.42 -1.29 -2.84
C GLY A 30 10.09 -2.36 -1.79
N VAL A 31 8.79 -2.56 -1.53
CA VAL A 31 8.29 -3.63 -0.65
C VAL A 31 7.84 -4.83 -1.48
N LEU A 32 8.47 -5.99 -1.29
CA LEU A 32 8.04 -7.24 -1.92
C LEU A 32 7.07 -7.99 -1.00
N VAL A 33 5.80 -8.07 -1.40
CA VAL A 33 4.76 -8.75 -0.63
C VAL A 33 4.46 -10.12 -1.21
N ARG A 34 4.84 -11.18 -0.49
CA ARG A 34 4.46 -12.58 -0.81
C ARG A 34 3.24 -13.01 0.00
N GLY A 35 2.49 -13.97 -0.53
CA GLY A 35 1.31 -14.54 0.14
C GLY A 35 0.34 -15.18 -0.85
N GLU A 36 -0.65 -15.89 -0.34
CA GLU A 36 -1.64 -16.58 -1.17
C GLU A 36 -2.59 -15.60 -1.89
N LYS A 37 -3.28 -16.10 -2.92
CA LYS A 37 -4.35 -15.35 -3.57
C LYS A 37 -5.50 -15.15 -2.57
N GLY A 38 -6.17 -13.99 -2.62
CA GLY A 38 -7.30 -13.70 -1.73
C GLY A 38 -6.93 -13.08 -0.37
N THR A 39 -5.65 -12.81 -0.11
CA THR A 39 -5.15 -12.21 1.15
C THR A 39 -5.19 -10.68 1.19
N ALA A 40 -6.04 -10.02 0.40
CA ALA A 40 -6.19 -8.56 0.37
C ALA A 40 -4.91 -7.71 0.12
N LYS A 41 -3.80 -8.32 -0.33
CA LYS A 41 -2.52 -7.61 -0.63
C LYS A 41 -2.71 -6.39 -1.55
N SER A 42 -3.31 -6.60 -2.73
CA SER A 42 -3.54 -5.51 -3.69
C SER A 42 -4.59 -4.52 -3.21
N THR A 43 -5.55 -4.96 -2.38
CA THR A 43 -6.52 -4.08 -1.73
C THR A 43 -5.82 -3.10 -0.79
N ALA A 44 -4.90 -3.58 0.05
CA ALA A 44 -4.16 -2.72 0.99
C ALA A 44 -3.27 -1.69 0.28
N VAL A 45 -2.57 -2.08 -0.79
CA VAL A 45 -1.76 -1.15 -1.60
C VAL A 45 -2.62 -0.04 -2.20
N ARG A 46 -3.76 -0.39 -2.82
CA ARG A 46 -4.68 0.59 -3.41
C ARG A 46 -5.35 1.47 -2.36
N ALA A 47 -5.67 0.91 -1.19
CA ALA A 47 -6.23 1.64 -0.08
C ALA A 47 -5.25 2.71 0.44
N LEU A 48 -3.96 2.38 0.55
CA LEU A 48 -2.94 3.36 0.91
C LEU A 48 -2.75 4.42 -0.18
N ALA A 49 -2.69 4.01 -1.46
CA ALA A 49 -2.56 4.94 -2.58
C ALA A 49 -3.70 5.99 -2.62
N ALA A 50 -4.90 5.61 -2.20
CA ALA A 50 -6.04 6.53 -2.10
C ALA A 50 -5.91 7.56 -0.94
N LEU A 51 -5.02 7.33 0.03
CA LEU A 51 -4.75 8.24 1.15
C LEU A 51 -3.58 9.19 0.89
N LEU A 52 -2.71 8.86 -0.05
CA LEU A 52 -1.54 9.66 -0.37
C LEU A 52 -1.91 10.84 -1.28
N PRO A 53 -1.15 11.94 -1.23
CA PRO A 53 -1.29 13.02 -2.19
C PRO A 53 -1.13 12.50 -3.63
N PRO A 54 -1.78 13.12 -4.62
CA PRO A 54 -1.51 12.81 -6.01
C PRO A 54 -0.02 13.02 -6.31
N VAL A 55 0.55 12.09 -7.07
CA VAL A 55 1.93 12.16 -7.55
C VAL A 55 1.93 12.56 -9.02
N ASP A 56 2.87 13.43 -9.39
CA ASP A 56 3.06 13.83 -10.77
C ASP A 56 3.56 12.64 -11.59
N LEU A 57 2.75 12.21 -12.55
CA LEU A 57 3.10 11.16 -13.48
C LEU A 57 3.89 11.78 -14.63
N VAL A 58 5.14 11.34 -14.81
CA VAL A 58 5.87 11.62 -16.05
C VAL A 58 5.36 10.66 -17.11
N ALA A 59 4.87 11.19 -18.24
CA ALA A 59 4.53 10.37 -19.39
C ALA A 59 5.81 9.68 -19.90
N GLY A 60 5.79 8.35 -19.88
CA GLY A 60 6.84 7.51 -20.44
C GLY A 60 6.68 7.30 -21.94
#